data_AF-A0AAD9H946-F1
#
_entry.id   AF-A0AAD9H946-F1
#
_cell.length_a   1.000
_cell.length_b   1.000
_cell.length_c   1.000
_cell.angle_alpha   90.00
_cell.angle_beta   90.00
_cell.angle_gamma   90.00
#
_symmetry.space_group_name_H-M   'P 1'
#
loop_
_entity.id
_entity.type
_entity.pdbx_description
1 polymer ?
#
loop_
_entity_poly.entity_id
_entity_poly.type
_entity_poly.pdbx_seq_one_letter_code
_entity_poly.pdbx_strand_id
1 'polypeptide(L)'
;MSTNGKRKASDSPTGPSKNAKLDIRNQEFPNTKERANFIAAKFSQLLGDETVFPKILDQARIDRKHEISNQSGEISEYWFDWTVDKKAWYNAMALVQPGRTELFPWRSVPSSKPKDPSDRAIWFQKFKETRVILDNLTSRERLENGLVLMKEEPNMRRTAPRMTSIELRQAIWDDVFPGQPCAKNRPFEFAVPENIDYQALVYADQAETARQIPPGVQSAMVYAENAKGKTVKCLVFGYKKDTVDSPWNRIILAAVYRAAVQWAREEFMTQHKVHISQAFKNLRLSLIHGNVEPSERMKQLTLDKALVAECDAQLALGPYRNQEEHAVFRVSAWLEKEKLLPAKERCRMLRGCLTPADMRMACRRAWEGKIEDWKDLPLQQLDEEKKFAQDIAK
;
A
#
# COMPACT_ATOMS: atom_id res chain seq x y z
N MET A 1 69.92 -29.74 -34.79
CA MET A 1 69.00 -28.73 -35.36
C MET A 1 67.89 -29.49 -36.10
N SER A 2 66.57 -29.34 -35.91
CA SER A 2 65.74 -28.73 -34.86
C SER A 2 64.32 -29.34 -35.05
N THR A 3 63.77 -29.95 -33.98
CA THR A 3 62.36 -29.94 -33.47
C THR A 3 61.17 -30.09 -34.43
N ASN A 4 60.03 -30.71 -34.14
CA ASN A 4 59.38 -31.44 -33.02
C ASN A 4 58.02 -31.86 -33.63
N GLY A 5 57.45 -33.07 -33.51
CA GLY A 5 57.09 -33.78 -32.28
C GLY A 5 55.58 -33.69 -32.05
N LYS A 6 54.83 -34.81 -32.12
CA LYS A 6 53.62 -35.06 -31.30
C LYS A 6 53.22 -36.54 -31.31
N ARG A 7 53.13 -37.09 -30.09
CA ARG A 7 52.85 -38.48 -29.75
C ARG A 7 51.35 -38.70 -29.49
N LYS A 8 50.90 -39.87 -29.95
CA LYS A 8 49.92 -40.85 -29.44
C LYS A 8 48.75 -40.39 -28.55
N ALA A 9 47.57 -40.80 -29.03
CA ALA A 9 46.34 -41.03 -28.28
C ALA A 9 46.46 -42.22 -27.30
N SER A 10 45.79 -42.12 -26.16
CA SER A 10 45.21 -43.26 -25.45
C SER A 10 43.89 -42.84 -24.79
N ASP A 11 42.95 -43.75 -24.80
CA ASP A 11 41.53 -43.61 -24.49
C ASP A 11 41.18 -43.27 -23.03
N SER A 12 40.17 -42.40 -22.87
CA SER A 12 38.98 -42.37 -21.97
C SER A 12 39.00 -43.05 -20.58
N PRO A 13 38.27 -42.52 -19.55
CA PRO A 13 36.94 -41.93 -19.68
C PRO A 13 36.69 -40.60 -18.94
N THR A 14 36.02 -39.69 -19.66
CA THR A 14 35.29 -38.55 -19.11
C THR A 14 34.17 -39.04 -18.20
N GLY A 15 34.39 -38.95 -16.88
CA GLY A 15 33.30 -39.01 -15.90
C GLY A 15 32.39 -37.78 -16.02
N PRO A 16 31.09 -37.90 -15.72
CA PRO A 16 30.17 -36.78 -15.78
C PRO A 16 30.54 -35.76 -14.69
N SER A 17 30.90 -34.54 -15.12
CA SER A 17 31.07 -33.40 -14.23
C SER A 17 29.74 -33.14 -13.50
N LYS A 18 29.71 -33.42 -12.20
CA LYS A 18 28.62 -33.05 -11.31
C LYS A 18 28.50 -31.53 -11.31
N ASN A 19 27.44 -31.00 -11.89
CA ASN A 19 27.03 -29.60 -11.70
C ASN A 19 26.98 -29.32 -10.20
N ALA A 20 27.95 -28.57 -9.67
CA ALA A 20 27.90 -28.06 -8.32
C ALA A 20 26.68 -27.14 -8.22
N LYS A 21 25.66 -27.54 -7.45
CA LYS A 21 24.49 -26.70 -7.19
C LYS A 21 24.98 -25.44 -6.47
N LEU A 22 24.97 -24.30 -7.17
CA LEU A 22 25.16 -22.98 -6.58
C LEU A 22 24.19 -22.82 -5.41
N ASP A 23 24.69 -22.37 -4.26
CA ASP A 23 23.85 -22.00 -3.12
C ASP A 23 22.75 -21.05 -3.61
N ILE A 24 21.50 -21.40 -3.30
CA ILE A 24 20.32 -20.65 -3.73
C ILE A 24 20.38 -19.18 -3.31
N ARG A 25 21.08 -18.87 -2.20
CA ARG A 25 21.28 -17.48 -1.74
C ARG A 25 22.16 -16.65 -2.67
N ASN A 26 23.02 -17.30 -3.46
CA ASN A 26 23.92 -16.65 -4.42
C ASN A 26 23.31 -16.54 -5.81
N GLN A 27 22.13 -17.13 -6.05
CA GLN A 27 21.41 -16.99 -7.31
C GLN A 27 20.63 -15.67 -7.31
N GLU A 28 20.75 -14.87 -8.38
CA GLU A 28 20.02 -13.60 -8.47
C GLU A 28 18.49 -13.82 -8.57
N PHE A 29 18.08 -14.80 -9.37
CA PHE A 29 16.69 -15.19 -9.60
C PHE A 29 16.54 -16.71 -9.45
N PRO A 30 16.51 -17.25 -8.23
CA PRO A 30 16.32 -18.70 -8.02
C PRO A 30 14.94 -19.13 -8.53
N ASN A 31 14.82 -20.37 -8.98
CA ASN A 31 13.53 -20.87 -9.43
C ASN A 31 12.50 -20.87 -8.29
N THR A 32 11.21 -20.73 -8.63
CA THR A 32 10.13 -20.58 -7.63
C THR A 32 10.09 -21.73 -6.63
N LYS A 33 10.26 -22.98 -7.07
CA LYS A 33 10.16 -24.16 -6.21
C LYS A 33 11.30 -24.23 -5.20
N GLU A 34 12.52 -24.01 -5.64
CA GLU A 34 13.70 -23.96 -4.78
C GLU A 34 13.60 -22.82 -3.78
N ARG A 35 13.12 -21.64 -4.23
CA ARG A 35 12.89 -20.48 -3.37
C ARG A 35 11.86 -20.78 -2.29
N ALA A 36 10.71 -21.34 -2.66
CA ALA A 36 9.65 -21.72 -1.73
C ALA A 36 10.15 -22.76 -0.70
N ASN A 37 10.87 -23.79 -1.14
CA ASN A 37 11.44 -24.81 -0.27
C ASN A 37 12.42 -24.22 0.75
N PHE A 38 13.31 -23.32 0.29
CA PHE A 38 14.26 -22.64 1.17
C PHE A 38 13.53 -21.80 2.24
N ILE A 39 12.54 -21.02 1.82
CA ILE A 39 11.79 -20.13 2.72
C ILE A 39 11.00 -20.95 3.74
N ALA A 40 10.30 -22.01 3.30
CA ALA A 40 9.53 -22.88 4.19
C ALA A 40 10.44 -23.53 5.24
N ALA A 41 11.55 -24.16 4.82
CA ALA A 41 12.51 -24.77 5.74
C ALA A 41 13.06 -23.77 6.76
N LYS A 42 13.32 -22.53 6.34
CA LYS A 42 13.81 -21.48 7.22
C LYS A 42 12.79 -21.05 8.27
N PHE A 43 11.55 -20.80 7.88
CA PHE A 43 10.54 -20.35 8.84
C PHE A 43 10.01 -21.48 9.73
N SER A 44 10.04 -22.74 9.29
CA SER A 44 9.84 -23.89 10.19
C SER A 44 10.83 -23.86 11.35
N GLN A 45 12.11 -23.58 11.07
CA GLN A 45 13.15 -23.48 12.11
C GLN A 45 13.02 -22.23 12.99
N LEU A 46 12.70 -21.07 12.39
CA LEU A 46 12.65 -19.80 13.12
C LEU A 46 11.40 -19.63 13.99
N LEU A 47 10.25 -20.14 13.54
CA LEU A 47 8.96 -20.00 14.22
C LEU A 47 8.64 -21.20 15.12
N GLY A 48 9.26 -22.36 14.88
CA GLY A 48 9.00 -23.58 15.65
C GLY A 48 7.62 -24.20 15.43
N ASP A 49 6.84 -23.67 14.47
CA ASP A 49 5.53 -24.16 14.05
C ASP A 49 5.43 -24.11 12.53
N GLU A 50 5.37 -25.30 11.91
CA GLU A 50 5.31 -25.47 10.46
C GLU A 50 3.98 -25.00 9.85
N THR A 51 2.95 -24.73 10.65
CA THR A 51 1.62 -24.30 10.19
C THR A 51 1.48 -22.79 10.08
N VAL A 52 2.34 -22.01 10.75
CA VAL A 52 2.26 -20.55 10.77
C VAL A 52 2.67 -19.94 9.43
N PHE A 53 3.81 -20.37 8.89
CA PHE A 53 4.32 -19.80 7.64
C PHE A 53 3.39 -20.04 6.43
N PRO A 54 2.81 -21.24 6.22
CA PRO A 54 1.82 -21.46 5.17
C PRO A 54 0.64 -20.49 5.23
N LYS A 55 0.08 -20.23 6.42
CA LYS A 55 -1.02 -19.25 6.59
C LYS A 55 -0.60 -17.83 6.21
N ILE A 56 0.63 -17.43 6.58
CA ILE A 56 1.19 -16.13 6.20
C ILE A 56 1.39 -16.04 4.67
N LEU A 57 1.86 -17.12 4.06
CA LEU A 57 2.07 -17.21 2.61
C LEU A 57 0.75 -17.11 1.84
N ASP A 58 -0.29 -17.82 2.29
CA ASP A 58 -1.63 -17.76 1.69
C ASP A 58 -2.21 -16.36 1.78
N GLN A 59 -2.13 -15.72 2.95
CA GLN A 59 -2.57 -14.34 3.11
C GLN A 59 -1.77 -13.37 2.23
N ALA A 60 -0.44 -13.53 2.15
CA ALA A 60 0.39 -12.72 1.28
C ALA A 60 0.02 -12.88 -0.20
N ARG A 61 -0.34 -14.10 -0.63
CA ARG A 61 -0.83 -14.37 -1.99
C ARG A 61 -2.17 -13.68 -2.25
N ILE A 62 -3.12 -13.78 -1.33
CA ILE A 62 -4.41 -13.08 -1.41
C ILE A 62 -4.16 -11.58 -1.52
N ASP A 63 -3.47 -10.98 -0.54
CA ASP A 63 -3.20 -9.55 -0.54
C ASP A 63 -2.54 -9.10 -1.84
N ARG A 64 -1.56 -9.87 -2.34
CA ARG A 64 -0.85 -9.51 -3.57
C ARG A 64 -1.76 -9.51 -4.78
N LYS A 65 -2.67 -10.50 -4.90
CA LYS A 65 -3.72 -10.48 -5.94
C LYS A 65 -4.58 -9.22 -5.84
N HIS A 66 -4.93 -8.80 -4.62
CA HIS A 66 -5.67 -7.55 -4.41
C HIS A 66 -4.89 -6.29 -4.78
N GLU A 67 -3.59 -6.23 -4.49
CA GLU A 67 -2.73 -5.09 -4.81
C GLU A 67 -2.53 -4.88 -6.31
N ILE A 68 -2.53 -5.96 -7.09
CA ILE A 68 -2.25 -5.91 -8.53
C ILE A 68 -3.52 -5.96 -9.38
N SER A 69 -4.72 -6.04 -8.78
CA SER A 69 -5.99 -6.18 -9.53
C SER A 69 -6.21 -5.06 -10.56
N ASN A 70 -5.65 -3.88 -10.30
CA ASN A 70 -5.79 -2.71 -11.16
C ASN A 70 -4.65 -2.56 -12.18
N GLN A 71 -3.66 -3.46 -12.18
CA GLN A 71 -2.60 -3.41 -13.18
C GLN A 71 -3.16 -3.70 -14.58
N SER A 72 -2.65 -2.95 -15.57
CA SER A 72 -2.95 -3.14 -16.98
C SER A 72 -1.96 -4.10 -17.62
N GLY A 73 -2.44 -4.90 -18.57
CA GLY A 73 -1.64 -5.87 -19.31
C GLY A 73 -1.42 -7.21 -18.59
N GLU A 74 -0.55 -8.03 -19.18
CA GLU A 74 -0.15 -9.34 -18.66
C GLU A 74 0.91 -9.18 -17.57
N ILE A 75 0.90 -10.10 -16.61
CA ILE A 75 1.91 -10.18 -15.55
C ILE A 75 2.69 -11.49 -15.63
N SER A 76 3.94 -11.43 -15.19
CA SER A 76 4.83 -12.58 -14.99
C SER A 76 4.38 -13.38 -13.76
N GLU A 77 4.17 -14.68 -13.93
CA GLU A 77 3.90 -15.63 -12.84
C GLU A 77 5.09 -15.69 -11.89
N TYR A 78 6.30 -15.76 -12.45
CA TYR A 78 7.52 -15.80 -11.65
C TYR A 78 7.67 -14.55 -10.77
N TRP A 79 7.41 -13.36 -11.33
CA TRP A 79 7.42 -12.12 -10.56
C TRP A 79 6.33 -12.09 -9.51
N PHE A 80 5.12 -12.55 -9.84
CA PHE A 80 4.03 -12.61 -8.88
C PHE A 80 4.44 -13.45 -7.66
N ASP A 81 4.87 -14.69 -7.88
CA ASP A 81 5.32 -15.59 -6.82
C ASP A 81 6.48 -15.00 -6.02
N TRP A 82 7.45 -14.36 -6.69
CA TRP A 82 8.57 -13.70 -6.03
C TRP A 82 8.10 -12.59 -5.07
N THR A 83 7.11 -11.78 -5.50
CA THR A 83 6.57 -10.72 -4.64
C THR A 83 5.75 -11.26 -3.48
N VAL A 84 5.04 -12.37 -3.67
CA VAL A 84 4.33 -13.11 -2.61
C VAL A 84 5.33 -13.62 -1.57
N ASP A 85 6.39 -14.30 -2.02
CA ASP A 85 7.44 -14.84 -1.16
C ASP A 85 8.14 -13.73 -0.35
N LYS A 86 8.46 -12.61 -1.00
CA LYS A 86 9.03 -11.43 -0.33
C LYS A 86 8.09 -10.87 0.73
N LYS A 87 6.80 -10.75 0.44
CA LYS A 87 5.80 -10.23 1.40
C LYS A 87 5.62 -11.20 2.58
N ALA A 88 5.49 -12.49 2.30
CA ALA A 88 5.40 -13.53 3.32
C ALA A 88 6.63 -13.56 4.23
N TRP A 89 7.83 -13.38 3.66
CA TRP A 89 9.08 -13.27 4.42
C TRP A 89 9.04 -12.13 5.43
N TYR A 90 8.66 -10.92 5.00
CA TYR A 90 8.62 -9.77 5.92
C TYR A 90 7.54 -9.94 7.00
N ASN A 91 6.38 -10.47 6.64
CA ASN A 91 5.31 -10.76 7.59
C ASN A 91 5.75 -11.80 8.63
N ALA A 92 6.44 -12.86 8.20
CA ALA A 92 6.96 -13.88 9.11
C ALA A 92 8.13 -13.37 9.97
N MET A 93 9.04 -12.56 9.42
CA MET A 93 10.13 -11.93 10.18
C MET A 93 9.64 -10.98 11.25
N ALA A 94 8.46 -10.38 11.11
CA ALA A 94 7.85 -9.56 12.15
C ALA A 94 7.47 -10.37 13.41
N LEU A 95 7.33 -11.69 13.30
CA LEU A 95 7.04 -12.61 14.41
C LEU A 95 8.32 -13.20 15.03
N VAL A 96 9.47 -13.05 14.37
CA VAL A 96 10.76 -13.59 14.81
C VAL A 96 11.37 -12.67 15.89
N GLN A 97 12.08 -13.27 16.85
CA GLN A 97 12.76 -12.52 17.91
C GLN A 97 13.73 -11.47 17.32
N PRO A 98 13.83 -10.25 17.88
CA PRO A 98 14.60 -9.13 17.31
C PRO A 98 16.08 -9.40 16.97
N GLY A 99 16.72 -10.38 17.60
CA GLY A 99 18.11 -10.78 17.31
C GLY A 99 18.29 -11.82 16.20
N ARG A 100 17.19 -12.35 15.64
CA ARG A 100 17.18 -13.40 14.61
C ARG A 100 16.52 -12.96 13.31
N THR A 101 16.13 -11.68 13.20
CA THR A 101 15.50 -11.13 12.01
C THR A 101 16.52 -10.98 10.89
N GLU A 102 16.17 -11.39 9.68
CA GLU A 102 17.02 -11.25 8.50
C GLU A 102 16.26 -10.58 7.35
N LEU A 103 17.01 -9.90 6.48
CA LEU A 103 16.47 -9.35 5.24
C LEU A 103 16.16 -10.46 4.23
N PHE A 104 15.23 -10.17 3.32
CA PHE A 104 14.95 -11.08 2.21
C PHE A 104 16.22 -11.28 1.36
N PRO A 105 16.68 -12.53 1.12
CA PRO A 105 18.01 -12.78 0.56
C PRO A 105 18.21 -12.25 -0.87
N TRP A 106 17.15 -12.30 -1.68
CA TRP A 106 17.21 -11.92 -3.09
C TRP A 106 16.84 -10.45 -3.26
N ARG A 107 17.83 -9.60 -3.51
CA ARG A 107 17.65 -8.14 -3.59
C ARG A 107 17.11 -7.67 -4.94
N SER A 108 17.49 -8.35 -6.02
CA SER A 108 17.03 -8.04 -7.37
C SER A 108 15.56 -8.45 -7.54
N VAL A 109 14.75 -7.54 -8.07
CA VAL A 109 13.33 -7.80 -8.35
C VAL A 109 13.20 -8.23 -9.81
N PRO A 110 12.56 -9.38 -10.12
CA PRO A 110 12.33 -9.79 -11.50
C PRO A 110 11.39 -8.84 -12.23
N SER A 111 11.36 -8.91 -13.56
CA SER A 111 10.44 -8.11 -14.38
C SER A 111 8.99 -8.50 -14.12
N SER A 112 8.10 -7.53 -13.91
CA SER A 112 6.66 -7.79 -13.79
C SER A 112 6.01 -8.18 -15.10
N LYS A 113 6.62 -7.84 -16.25
CA LYS A 113 6.13 -8.22 -17.57
C LYS A 113 6.73 -9.57 -17.98
N PRO A 114 5.90 -10.51 -18.46
CA PRO A 114 6.39 -11.79 -18.92
C PRO A 114 7.28 -11.59 -20.15
N LYS A 115 8.45 -12.24 -20.16
CA LYS A 115 9.38 -12.20 -21.31
C LYS A 115 8.97 -13.14 -22.43
N ASP A 116 8.25 -14.20 -22.07
CA ASP A 116 7.76 -15.22 -22.98
C ASP A 116 6.39 -15.75 -22.53
N PRO A 117 5.65 -16.47 -23.39
CA PRO A 117 4.30 -16.95 -23.06
C PRO A 117 4.22 -17.91 -21.88
N SER A 118 5.29 -18.64 -21.55
CA SER A 118 5.29 -19.64 -20.47
C SER A 118 5.32 -19.01 -19.07
N ASP A 119 5.81 -17.77 -18.96
CA ASP A 119 5.82 -16.97 -17.73
C ASP A 119 4.52 -16.16 -17.54
N ARG A 120 3.53 -16.27 -18.44
CA ARG A 120 2.28 -15.52 -18.29
C ARG A 120 1.43 -16.09 -17.16
N ALA A 121 0.99 -15.23 -16.25
CA ALA A 121 0.01 -15.59 -15.22
C ALA A 121 -1.41 -15.71 -15.81
N ILE A 122 -1.74 -16.88 -16.35
CA ILE A 122 -3.03 -17.13 -17.02
C ILE A 122 -4.22 -16.87 -16.07
N TRP A 123 -4.04 -17.11 -14.77
CA TRP A 123 -5.08 -16.87 -13.77
C TRP A 123 -5.41 -15.38 -13.60
N PHE A 124 -4.51 -14.46 -13.95
CA PHE A 124 -4.65 -13.02 -13.64
C PHE A 124 -5.85 -12.39 -14.36
N GLN A 125 -6.04 -12.72 -15.64
CA GLN A 125 -7.17 -12.21 -16.41
C GLN A 125 -8.50 -12.71 -15.86
N LYS A 126 -8.60 -14.02 -15.60
CA LYS A 126 -9.79 -14.63 -14.97
C LYS A 126 -10.05 -14.06 -13.58
N PHE A 127 -9.01 -13.75 -12.82
CA PHE A 127 -9.14 -13.11 -11.51
C PHE A 127 -9.71 -11.69 -11.63
N LYS A 128 -9.29 -10.89 -12.61
CA LYS A 128 -9.86 -9.56 -12.87
C LYS A 128 -11.34 -9.66 -13.27
N GLU A 129 -11.69 -10.57 -14.16
CA GLU A 129 -13.08 -10.81 -14.57
C GLU A 129 -13.96 -11.24 -13.39
N THR A 130 -13.48 -12.22 -12.60
CA THR A 130 -14.16 -12.66 -11.37
C THR A 130 -14.34 -11.49 -10.43
N ARG A 131 -13.34 -10.62 -10.28
CA ARG A 131 -13.43 -9.45 -9.41
C ARG A 131 -14.45 -8.44 -9.89
N VAL A 132 -14.52 -8.16 -11.19
CA VAL A 132 -15.55 -7.29 -11.75
C VAL A 132 -16.95 -7.85 -11.48
N ILE A 133 -17.14 -9.17 -11.62
CA ILE A 133 -18.41 -9.83 -11.28
C ILE A 133 -18.73 -9.66 -9.80
N LEU A 134 -17.78 -10.00 -8.92
CA LEU A 134 -17.94 -9.87 -7.46
C LEU A 134 -18.16 -8.41 -7.02
N ASP A 135 -17.59 -7.47 -7.74
CA ASP A 135 -17.69 -6.04 -7.49
C ASP A 135 -19.07 -5.46 -7.83
N ASN A 136 -19.80 -6.14 -8.73
CA ASN A 136 -21.13 -5.77 -9.20
C ASN A 136 -22.27 -6.48 -8.46
N LEU A 137 -21.98 -7.47 -7.60
CA LEU A 137 -23.00 -8.13 -6.78
C LEU A 137 -23.70 -7.13 -5.84
N THR A 138 -25.01 -7.25 -5.75
CA THR A 138 -25.84 -6.57 -4.74
C THR A 138 -25.49 -7.06 -3.34
N SER A 139 -25.87 -6.28 -2.32
CA SER A 139 -25.65 -6.67 -0.91
C SER A 139 -26.28 -8.02 -0.56
N ARG A 140 -27.44 -8.33 -1.15
CA ARG A 140 -28.14 -9.62 -0.96
C ARG A 140 -27.36 -10.76 -1.61
N GLU A 141 -27.01 -10.63 -2.89
CA GLU A 141 -26.26 -11.66 -3.61
C GLU A 141 -24.91 -11.95 -2.94
N ARG A 142 -24.23 -10.93 -2.40
CA ARG A 142 -22.99 -11.14 -1.64
C ARG A 142 -23.20 -12.08 -0.45
N LEU A 143 -24.24 -11.83 0.35
CA LEU A 143 -24.56 -12.68 1.50
C LEU A 143 -25.00 -14.08 1.09
N GLU A 144 -25.80 -14.22 0.03
CA GLU A 144 -26.23 -15.51 -0.52
C GLU A 144 -25.03 -16.35 -1.02
N ASN A 145 -23.97 -15.69 -1.51
CA ASN A 145 -22.72 -16.32 -1.91
C ASN A 145 -21.71 -16.50 -0.76
N GLY A 146 -22.11 -16.25 0.50
CA GLY A 146 -21.24 -16.37 1.67
C GLY A 146 -20.10 -15.35 1.72
N LEU A 147 -20.23 -14.23 1.00
CA LEU A 147 -19.24 -13.15 0.97
C LEU A 147 -19.53 -12.11 2.06
N VAL A 148 -18.48 -11.40 2.47
CA VAL A 148 -18.63 -10.22 3.34
C VAL A 148 -19.51 -9.16 2.67
N LEU A 149 -20.44 -8.61 3.45
CA LEU A 149 -21.42 -7.62 2.99
C LEU A 149 -20.76 -6.41 2.32
N MET A 150 -19.73 -5.85 2.98
CA MET A 150 -18.94 -4.76 2.46
C MET A 150 -17.56 -5.28 2.04
N LYS A 151 -17.03 -4.79 0.91
CA LYS A 151 -15.71 -5.19 0.39
C LYS A 151 -14.62 -4.93 1.44
N GLU A 152 -13.69 -5.84 1.65
CA GLU A 152 -12.53 -5.54 2.50
C GLU A 152 -11.69 -4.44 1.85
N GLU A 153 -11.31 -3.45 2.65
CA GLU A 153 -10.40 -2.39 2.25
C GLU A 153 -9.07 -2.53 2.98
N PRO A 154 -7.97 -2.03 2.41
CA PRO A 154 -6.67 -2.03 3.07
C PRO A 154 -6.76 -1.45 4.47
N ASN A 155 -5.99 -2.02 5.39
CA ASN A 155 -5.90 -1.50 6.74
C ASN A 155 -5.29 -0.08 6.71
N MET A 156 -6.04 0.91 7.22
CA MET A 156 -5.64 2.31 7.32
C MET A 156 -4.64 2.55 8.45
N ARG A 157 -3.50 1.84 8.40
CA ARG A 157 -2.41 2.01 9.37
C ARG A 157 -1.82 3.40 9.23
N ARG A 158 -1.97 4.22 10.29
CA ARG A 158 -1.53 5.63 10.33
C ARG A 158 -0.15 5.83 10.94
N THR A 159 0.31 4.84 11.68
CA THR A 159 1.63 4.83 12.29
C THR A 159 2.50 3.84 11.52
N ALA A 160 3.58 4.35 10.93
CA ALA A 160 4.64 3.50 10.45
C ALA A 160 5.46 3.02 11.66
N PRO A 161 5.68 1.71 11.84
CA PRO A 161 6.57 1.22 12.88
C PRO A 161 7.92 1.95 12.81
N ARG A 162 8.48 2.32 13.96
CA ARG A 162 9.79 2.99 14.06
C ARG A 162 9.83 4.41 13.48
N MET A 163 8.68 5.05 13.26
CA MET A 163 8.55 6.48 12.91
C MET A 163 8.10 7.31 14.12
N THR A 164 8.42 8.60 14.09
CA THR A 164 7.91 9.60 15.06
C THR A 164 6.39 9.56 15.18
N SER A 165 5.91 9.78 16.41
CA SER A 165 4.48 9.79 16.72
C SER A 165 3.74 10.92 15.98
N ILE A 166 2.41 10.83 15.93
CA ILE A 166 1.57 11.85 15.29
C ILE A 166 1.69 13.18 16.04
N GLU A 167 1.73 13.12 17.37
CA GLU A 167 1.82 14.28 18.26
C GLU A 167 3.11 15.06 18.02
N LEU A 168 4.25 14.34 17.93
CA LEU A 168 5.52 14.98 17.63
C LEU A 168 5.54 15.57 16.22
N ARG A 169 5.03 14.85 15.21
CA ARG A 169 4.93 15.41 13.85
C ARG A 169 4.03 16.65 13.81
N GLN A 170 2.96 16.71 14.61
CA GLN A 170 2.11 17.90 14.68
C GLN A 170 2.87 19.08 15.30
N ALA A 171 3.59 18.86 16.40
CA ALA A 171 4.43 19.90 17.01
C ALA A 171 5.51 20.42 16.04
N ILE A 172 6.09 19.54 15.23
CA ILE A 172 7.06 19.93 14.20
C ILE A 172 6.37 20.73 13.08
N TRP A 173 5.17 20.32 12.64
CA TRP A 173 4.40 21.04 11.63
C TRP A 173 4.10 22.47 12.08
N ASP A 174 3.59 22.63 13.30
CA ASP A 174 3.19 23.93 13.85
C ASP A 174 4.41 24.88 13.98
N ASP A 175 5.60 24.31 14.21
CA ASP A 175 6.87 25.03 14.30
C ASP A 175 7.39 25.48 12.92
N VAL A 176 7.38 24.60 11.91
CA VAL A 176 7.98 24.89 10.59
C VAL A 176 7.00 25.43 9.55
N PHE A 177 5.70 25.38 9.82
CA PHE A 177 4.62 25.93 9.00
C PHE A 177 3.64 26.75 9.85
N PRO A 178 4.09 27.81 10.54
CA PRO A 178 3.24 28.56 11.47
C PRO A 178 2.01 29.12 10.76
N GLY A 179 0.83 28.83 11.31
CA GLY A 179 -0.46 29.29 10.79
C GLY A 179 -0.97 28.57 9.53
N GLN A 180 -0.22 27.60 8.98
CA GLN A 180 -0.73 26.81 7.86
C GLN A 180 -1.64 25.69 8.33
N PRO A 181 -2.79 25.46 7.66
CA PRO A 181 -3.69 24.39 8.03
C PRO A 181 -3.02 23.04 7.87
N CYS A 182 -2.98 22.27 8.96
CA CYS A 182 -2.58 20.87 8.93
C CYS A 182 -3.84 19.99 8.85
N ALA A 183 -3.79 18.95 8.00
CA ALA A 183 -4.78 17.90 8.09
C ALA A 183 -4.71 17.25 9.48
N LYS A 184 -5.81 17.30 10.25
CA LYS A 184 -5.86 16.81 11.63
C LYS A 184 -5.34 15.36 11.72
N ASN A 185 -4.42 15.12 12.64
CA ASN A 185 -3.74 13.83 12.87
C ASN A 185 -2.93 13.30 11.68
N ARG A 186 -2.64 14.13 10.66
CA ARG A 186 -1.89 13.75 9.45
C ARG A 186 -0.85 14.81 9.03
N PRO A 187 0.04 15.23 9.94
CA PRO A 187 1.16 16.10 9.60
C PRO A 187 2.17 15.37 8.67
N PHE A 188 2.71 16.08 7.68
CA PHE A 188 3.68 15.55 6.71
C PHE A 188 3.19 14.32 5.93
N GLU A 189 1.90 14.30 5.57
CA GLU A 189 1.27 13.24 4.80
C GLU A 189 0.55 13.84 3.58
N PHE A 190 0.62 13.19 2.44
CA PHE A 190 -0.16 13.57 1.25
C PHE A 190 -0.59 12.34 0.46
N ALA A 191 -1.71 12.44 -0.26
CA ALA A 191 -2.20 11.39 -1.15
C ALA A 191 -1.43 11.40 -2.46
N VAL A 192 -0.95 10.24 -2.91
CA VAL A 192 -0.34 10.12 -4.23
C VAL A 192 -1.46 10.13 -5.28
N PRO A 193 -1.46 11.06 -6.24
CA PRO A 193 -2.50 11.15 -7.27
C PRO A 193 -2.70 9.84 -8.04
N GLU A 194 -3.94 9.59 -8.46
CA GLU A 194 -4.35 8.27 -8.98
C GLU A 194 -3.71 7.90 -10.32
N ASN A 195 -3.34 8.90 -11.11
CA ASN A 195 -2.66 8.74 -12.40
C ASN A 195 -1.15 8.47 -12.26
N ILE A 196 -0.57 8.62 -11.07
CA ILE A 196 0.82 8.27 -10.81
C ILE A 196 0.93 6.76 -10.58
N ASP A 197 1.76 6.07 -11.36
CA ASP A 197 2.07 4.66 -11.14
C ASP A 197 2.93 4.50 -9.88
N TYR A 198 2.26 4.38 -8.74
CA TYR A 198 2.90 4.20 -7.43
C TYR A 198 3.86 3.01 -7.43
N GLN A 199 3.51 1.90 -8.10
CA GLN A 199 4.33 0.69 -8.06
C GLN A 199 5.66 0.92 -8.78
N ALA A 200 5.61 1.56 -9.96
CA ALA A 200 6.81 1.85 -10.74
C ALA A 200 7.63 3.00 -10.15
N LEU A 201 6.99 4.10 -9.76
CA LEU A 201 7.68 5.36 -9.48
C LEU A 201 8.06 5.55 -8.01
N VAL A 202 7.40 4.84 -7.10
CA VAL A 202 7.62 4.96 -5.65
C VAL A 202 8.09 3.63 -5.06
N TYR A 203 7.33 2.55 -5.23
CA TYR A 203 7.62 1.27 -4.58
C TYR A 203 8.88 0.60 -5.12
N ALA A 204 9.03 0.52 -6.45
CA ALA A 204 10.23 -0.04 -7.06
C ALA A 204 11.50 0.79 -6.75
N ASP A 205 11.33 2.07 -6.41
CA ASP A 205 12.40 3.03 -6.15
C ASP A 205 12.75 3.18 -4.65
N GLN A 206 12.15 2.35 -3.78
CA GLN A 206 12.29 2.47 -2.33
C GLN A 206 13.74 2.41 -1.85
N ALA A 207 14.58 1.56 -2.46
CA ALA A 207 15.98 1.42 -2.07
C ALA A 207 16.80 2.68 -2.40
N GLU A 208 16.55 3.31 -3.54
CA GLU A 208 17.24 4.52 -3.93
C GLU A 208 16.71 5.72 -3.14
N THR A 209 15.39 5.79 -2.94
CA THR A 209 14.76 6.77 -2.04
C THR A 209 15.38 6.74 -0.65
N ALA A 210 15.59 5.55 -0.07
CA ALA A 210 16.21 5.40 1.25
C ALA A 210 17.67 5.88 1.31
N ARG A 211 18.38 5.94 0.17
CA ARG A 211 19.74 6.49 0.06
C ARG A 211 19.74 8.00 -0.12
N GLN A 212 18.76 8.54 -0.83
CA GLN A 212 18.68 9.96 -1.19
C GLN A 212 18.02 10.81 -0.09
N ILE A 213 17.12 10.25 0.72
CA ILE A 213 16.55 10.97 1.86
C ILE A 213 17.64 11.26 2.90
N PRO A 214 17.74 12.50 3.42
CA PRO A 214 18.72 12.87 4.45
C PRO A 214 18.73 11.95 5.68
N PRO A 215 19.91 11.77 6.32
CA PRO A 215 20.01 11.01 7.56
C PRO A 215 18.99 11.46 8.61
N GLY A 216 18.41 10.50 9.34
CA GLY A 216 17.44 10.78 10.39
C GLY A 216 15.98 10.94 9.93
N VAL A 217 15.72 11.22 8.65
CA VAL A 217 14.35 11.22 8.07
C VAL A 217 14.07 9.87 7.39
N GLN A 218 12.81 9.44 7.40
CA GLN A 218 12.32 8.32 6.62
C GLN A 218 10.95 8.62 6.01
N SER A 219 10.65 7.91 4.92
CA SER A 219 9.32 7.86 4.33
C SER A 219 8.68 6.49 4.59
N ALA A 220 7.35 6.49 4.70
CA ALA A 220 6.57 5.27 4.73
C ALA A 220 5.32 5.43 3.86
N MET A 221 4.79 4.29 3.43
CA MET A 221 3.49 4.23 2.77
C MET A 221 2.42 3.95 3.82
N VAL A 222 1.35 4.73 3.78
CA VAL A 222 0.12 4.48 4.53
C VAL A 222 -1.07 4.46 3.57
N TYR A 223 -2.16 3.85 3.98
CA TYR A 223 -3.44 3.99 3.29
C TYR A 223 -4.26 5.04 4.03
N ALA A 224 -4.77 6.02 3.28
CA ALA A 224 -5.72 7.01 3.77
C ALA A 224 -6.88 7.11 2.78
N GLU A 225 -7.85 7.97 3.08
CA GLU A 225 -8.88 8.35 2.11
C GLU A 225 -8.56 9.69 1.47
N ASN A 226 -9.02 9.87 0.23
CA ASN A 226 -9.09 11.17 -0.41
C ASN A 226 -10.41 11.89 -0.07
N ALA A 227 -10.56 13.14 -0.55
CA ALA A 227 -11.77 13.93 -0.33
C ALA A 227 -13.08 13.28 -0.84
N LYS A 228 -12.99 12.28 -1.72
CA LYS A 228 -14.13 11.52 -2.26
C LYS A 228 -14.47 10.26 -1.44
N GLY A 229 -13.77 10.01 -0.32
CA GLY A 229 -13.97 8.80 0.50
C GLY A 229 -13.45 7.53 -0.18
N LYS A 230 -12.50 7.66 -1.12
CA LYS A 230 -11.85 6.50 -1.74
C LYS A 230 -10.53 6.26 -1.04
N THR A 231 -10.25 5.00 -0.73
CA THR A 231 -8.93 4.58 -0.25
C THR A 231 -7.84 4.88 -1.28
N VAL A 232 -6.82 5.62 -0.88
CA VAL A 232 -5.66 6.04 -1.67
C VAL A 232 -4.36 5.68 -0.95
N LYS A 233 -3.27 5.59 -1.72
CA LYS A 233 -1.92 5.43 -1.17
C LYS A 233 -1.38 6.80 -0.81
N CYS A 234 -0.84 6.93 0.39
CA CYS A 234 -0.26 8.15 0.89
C CYS A 234 1.21 7.94 1.25
N LEU A 235 1.99 9.00 1.08
CA LEU A 235 3.35 9.08 1.60
C LEU A 235 3.33 9.89 2.88
N VAL A 236 3.92 9.33 3.92
CA VAL A 236 4.11 9.98 5.21
C VAL A 236 5.59 10.08 5.54
N PHE A 237 5.99 11.23 6.07
CA PHE A 237 7.38 11.51 6.45
C PHE A 237 7.47 11.76 7.96
N GLY A 238 8.58 11.31 8.53
CA GLY A 238 8.89 11.51 9.94
C GLY A 238 10.32 11.11 10.23
N TYR A 239 10.73 11.15 11.50
CA TYR A 239 12.07 10.69 11.82
C TYR A 239 12.16 9.16 11.90
N LYS A 240 13.35 8.66 11.61
CA LYS A 240 13.78 7.33 12.02
C LYS A 240 13.78 7.25 13.54
N LYS A 241 13.60 6.03 14.06
CA LYS A 241 13.76 5.74 15.48
C LYS A 241 15.10 6.28 15.98
N ASP A 242 15.09 6.87 17.17
CA ASP A 242 16.25 7.41 17.87
C ASP A 242 16.87 8.69 17.27
N THR A 243 16.28 9.27 16.21
CA THR A 243 16.64 10.63 15.76
C THR A 243 16.19 11.67 16.79
N VAL A 244 17.12 12.51 17.23
CA VAL A 244 16.83 13.62 18.16
C VAL A 244 16.00 14.69 17.46
N ASP A 245 14.92 15.14 18.10
CA ASP A 245 14.17 16.31 17.66
C ASP A 245 15.01 17.58 17.89
N SER A 246 15.32 18.30 16.81
CA SER A 246 16.12 19.53 16.84
C SER A 246 15.64 20.47 15.73
N PRO A 247 15.84 21.80 15.88
CA PRO A 247 15.42 22.77 14.86
C PRO A 247 15.91 22.41 13.45
N TRP A 248 17.15 21.90 13.34
CA TRP A 248 17.72 21.46 12.07
C TRP A 248 17.00 20.24 11.49
N ASN A 249 16.72 19.21 12.30
CA ASN A 249 16.00 18.03 11.83
C ASN A 249 14.55 18.35 11.46
N ARG A 250 13.90 19.30 12.15
CA ARG A 250 12.55 19.77 11.83
C ARG A 250 12.49 20.42 10.46
N ILE A 251 13.46 21.28 10.19
CA ILE A 251 13.69 21.92 8.91
C ILE A 251 13.93 20.90 7.79
N ILE A 252 14.78 19.90 8.02
CA ILE A 252 15.05 18.85 7.03
C ILE A 252 13.77 18.08 6.70
N LEU A 253 12.98 17.70 7.71
CA LEU A 253 11.71 17.00 7.50
C LEU A 253 10.75 17.83 6.63
N ALA A 254 10.64 19.13 6.89
CA ALA A 254 9.84 20.04 6.07
C ALA A 254 10.32 20.13 4.63
N ALA A 255 11.64 20.22 4.40
CA ALA A 255 12.22 20.27 3.06
C ALA A 255 11.96 18.97 2.28
N VAL A 256 12.13 17.80 2.92
CA VAL A 256 11.85 16.49 2.31
C VAL A 256 10.38 16.38 1.93
N TYR A 257 9.46 16.77 2.83
CA TYR A 257 8.03 16.76 2.55
C TYR A 257 7.66 17.67 1.39
N ARG A 258 8.16 18.92 1.37
CA ARG A 258 7.91 19.86 0.26
C ARG A 258 8.42 19.33 -1.08
N ALA A 259 9.61 18.73 -1.10
CA ALA A 259 10.17 18.14 -2.31
C ALA A 259 9.31 16.97 -2.83
N ALA A 260 8.80 16.14 -1.94
CA ALA A 260 7.93 15.02 -2.30
C ALA A 260 6.57 15.49 -2.83
N VAL A 261 5.95 16.50 -2.21
CA VAL A 261 4.69 17.10 -2.70
C VAL A 261 4.92 17.76 -4.06
N GLN A 262 6.02 18.48 -4.25
CA GLN A 262 6.37 19.09 -5.53
C GLN A 262 6.57 18.04 -6.62
N TRP A 263 7.28 16.95 -6.32
CA TRP A 263 7.44 15.84 -7.25
C TRP A 263 6.09 15.25 -7.67
N ALA A 264 5.17 15.04 -6.73
CA ALA A 264 3.85 14.50 -7.03
C ALA A 264 3.03 15.46 -7.91
N ARG A 265 3.14 16.77 -7.67
CA ARG A 265 2.54 17.80 -8.54
C ARG A 265 3.14 17.77 -9.94
N GLU A 266 4.46 17.77 -10.06
CA GLU A 266 5.13 17.75 -11.36
C GLU A 266 4.77 16.50 -12.15
N GLU A 267 4.85 15.32 -11.53
CA GLU A 267 4.50 14.06 -12.18
C GLU A 267 3.02 14.01 -12.59
N PHE A 268 2.11 14.53 -11.76
CA PHE A 268 0.70 14.67 -12.12
C PHE A 268 0.50 15.51 -13.37
N MET A 269 1.14 16.69 -13.42
CA MET A 269 0.97 17.66 -14.49
C MET A 269 1.66 17.22 -15.78
N THR A 270 2.86 16.62 -15.70
CA THR A 270 3.69 16.33 -16.87
C THR A 270 3.67 14.87 -17.33
N GLN A 271 3.27 13.93 -16.48
CA GLN A 271 3.22 12.48 -16.75
C GLN A 271 4.56 11.89 -17.26
N HIS A 272 5.68 12.40 -16.76
CA HIS A 272 7.02 12.06 -17.26
C HIS A 272 7.58 10.74 -16.71
N LYS A 273 6.85 10.10 -15.79
CA LYS A 273 7.21 8.86 -15.11
C LYS A 273 8.56 8.95 -14.40
N VAL A 274 8.75 10.03 -13.64
CA VAL A 274 9.98 10.27 -12.87
C VAL A 274 9.87 9.59 -11.50
N HIS A 275 10.91 8.82 -11.13
CA HIS A 275 11.01 8.18 -9.83
C HIS A 275 11.16 9.19 -8.68
N ILE A 276 10.55 8.91 -7.53
CA ILE A 276 10.51 9.84 -6.39
C ILE A 276 11.91 10.13 -5.79
N SER A 277 12.87 9.21 -5.89
CA SER A 277 14.26 9.44 -5.45
C SER A 277 14.91 10.65 -6.09
N GLN A 278 14.50 11.01 -7.33
CA GLN A 278 15.02 12.18 -8.02
C GLN A 278 14.64 13.49 -7.32
N ALA A 279 13.52 13.52 -6.60
CA ALA A 279 13.11 14.68 -5.79
C ALA A 279 14.11 14.99 -4.67
N PHE A 280 14.86 13.99 -4.21
CA PHE A 280 15.76 14.10 -3.06
C PHE A 280 17.23 14.23 -3.46
N LYS A 281 17.60 13.88 -4.71
CA LYS A 281 19.00 13.81 -5.19
C LYS A 281 19.80 15.10 -5.03
N ASN A 282 19.14 16.24 -5.02
CA ASN A 282 19.75 17.55 -4.79
C ASN A 282 18.89 18.39 -3.84
N LEU A 283 18.43 17.79 -2.74
CA LEU A 283 17.55 18.47 -1.79
C LEU A 283 18.20 19.78 -1.31
N ARG A 284 17.70 20.92 -1.80
CA ARG A 284 18.22 22.23 -1.43
C ARG A 284 17.51 22.70 -0.16
N LEU A 285 18.28 22.98 0.89
CA LEU A 285 17.71 23.58 2.10
C LEU A 285 17.25 25.04 1.88
N SER A 286 17.45 25.63 0.70
CA SER A 286 16.79 26.89 0.33
C SER A 286 15.25 26.76 0.20
N LEU A 287 14.71 25.53 0.16
CA LEU A 287 13.28 25.21 0.09
C LEU A 287 12.49 25.55 1.38
N ILE A 288 13.15 26.07 2.43
CA ILE A 288 12.56 26.34 3.74
C ILE A 288 11.71 27.62 3.74
N HIS A 289 12.12 28.65 3.01
CA HIS A 289 11.48 29.98 3.04
C HIS A 289 10.87 30.43 1.70
N GLY A 290 11.02 29.64 0.64
CA GLY A 290 10.49 29.94 -0.68
C GLY A 290 9.50 28.88 -1.16
N ASN A 291 8.57 29.29 -2.03
CA ASN A 291 7.88 28.36 -2.93
C ASN A 291 8.95 27.57 -3.68
N VAL A 292 8.79 26.25 -3.75
CA VAL A 292 9.61 25.44 -4.66
C VAL A 292 9.28 25.95 -6.06
N GLU A 293 10.27 26.52 -6.76
CA GLU A 293 10.02 27.03 -8.11
C GLU A 293 9.55 25.87 -8.98
N PRO A 294 8.36 25.96 -9.57
CA PRO A 294 7.90 24.95 -10.51
C PRO A 294 8.88 24.87 -11.68
N SER A 295 9.10 23.68 -12.23
CA SER A 295 9.81 23.57 -13.51
C SER A 295 9.18 24.48 -14.58
N GLU A 296 9.94 24.97 -15.56
CA GLU A 296 9.41 25.87 -16.61
C GLU A 296 8.18 25.28 -17.33
N ARG A 297 8.15 23.96 -17.50
CA ARG A 297 6.99 23.26 -18.07
C ARG A 297 5.81 23.20 -17.11
N MET A 298 6.06 23.02 -15.81
CA MET A 298 5.02 23.18 -14.80
C MET A 298 4.51 24.61 -14.79
N LYS A 299 5.35 25.65 -14.89
CA LYS A 299 4.90 27.05 -15.00
C LYS A 299 3.95 27.26 -16.18
N GLN A 300 4.23 26.65 -17.34
CA GLN A 300 3.34 26.67 -18.51
C GLN A 300 2.01 25.95 -18.27
N LEU A 301 2.02 24.78 -17.63
CA LEU A 301 0.80 24.02 -17.31
C LEU A 301 0.01 24.58 -16.11
N THR A 302 0.68 25.31 -15.21
CA THR A 302 0.08 25.97 -14.02
C THR A 302 -0.85 27.11 -14.42
N LEU A 303 -0.79 27.56 -15.68
CA LEU A 303 -1.76 28.51 -16.24
C LEU A 303 -3.15 27.89 -16.37
N ASP A 304 -3.27 26.56 -16.44
CA ASP A 304 -4.55 25.86 -16.35
C ASP A 304 -4.99 25.69 -14.89
N LYS A 305 -5.81 26.65 -14.43
CA LYS A 305 -6.36 26.66 -13.07
C LYS A 305 -7.19 25.42 -12.75
N ALA A 306 -7.85 24.80 -13.74
CA ALA A 306 -8.66 23.61 -13.51
C ALA A 306 -7.77 22.40 -13.22
N LEU A 307 -6.69 22.23 -13.99
CA LEU A 307 -5.73 21.15 -13.80
C LEU A 307 -4.98 21.28 -12.46
N VAL A 308 -4.61 22.51 -12.06
CA VAL A 308 -4.00 22.77 -10.75
C VAL A 308 -4.98 22.42 -9.62
N ALA A 309 -6.23 22.85 -9.72
CA ALA A 309 -7.25 22.54 -8.73
C ALA A 309 -7.51 21.03 -8.62
N GLU A 310 -7.51 20.32 -9.75
CA GLU A 310 -7.61 18.86 -9.76
C GLU A 310 -6.41 18.20 -9.07
N CYS A 311 -5.19 18.64 -9.37
CA CYS A 311 -3.98 18.15 -8.74
C CYS A 311 -4.03 18.32 -7.21
N ASP A 312 -4.34 19.53 -6.75
CA ASP A 312 -4.45 19.84 -5.32
C ASP A 312 -5.58 19.03 -4.65
N ALA A 313 -6.71 18.82 -5.33
CA ALA A 313 -7.78 17.97 -4.83
C ALA A 313 -7.38 16.49 -4.71
N GLN A 314 -6.52 15.98 -5.60
CA GLN A 314 -6.01 14.60 -5.52
C GLN A 314 -4.92 14.43 -4.46
N LEU A 315 -4.11 15.48 -4.21
CA LEU A 315 -3.11 15.49 -3.14
C LEU A 315 -3.75 15.60 -1.75
N ALA A 316 -4.93 16.23 -1.67
CA ALA A 316 -5.65 16.46 -0.44
C ALA A 316 -6.13 15.15 0.23
N LEU A 317 -5.97 15.11 1.55
CA LEU A 317 -6.43 14.00 2.37
C LEU A 317 -7.90 14.20 2.77
N GLY A 318 -8.69 13.13 2.71
CA GLY A 318 -10.13 13.12 3.03
C GLY A 318 -10.45 13.41 4.49
N PRO A 319 -11.71 13.68 4.87
CA PRO A 319 -12.04 14.18 6.20
C PRO A 319 -11.86 13.15 7.33
N TYR A 320 -11.92 11.86 7.01
CA TYR A 320 -11.97 10.80 8.02
C TYR A 320 -10.62 10.56 8.70
N ARG A 321 -10.71 10.56 10.02
CA ARG A 321 -9.58 10.52 10.93
C ARG A 321 -9.43 9.05 11.27
N ASN A 322 -9.80 8.52 12.41
CA ASN A 322 -9.45 7.12 12.72
C ASN A 322 -10.22 6.02 11.91
N GLN A 323 -9.84 4.76 12.15
CA GLN A 323 -10.50 3.56 11.61
C GLN A 323 -11.98 3.47 11.99
N GLU A 324 -12.39 4.03 13.13
CA GLU A 324 -13.80 4.08 13.54
C GLU A 324 -14.60 5.05 12.67
N GLU A 325 -14.10 6.28 12.45
CA GLU A 325 -14.73 7.27 11.58
C GLU A 325 -14.84 6.75 10.14
N HIS A 326 -13.82 6.04 9.67
CA HIS A 326 -13.87 5.36 8.39
C HIS A 326 -14.93 4.24 8.37
N ALA A 327 -14.99 3.41 9.42
CA ALA A 327 -16.02 2.39 9.52
C ALA A 327 -17.44 2.99 9.53
N VAL A 328 -17.63 4.13 10.22
CA VAL A 328 -18.88 4.89 10.18
C VAL A 328 -19.20 5.34 8.76
N PHE A 329 -18.26 5.97 8.07
CA PHE A 329 -18.44 6.39 6.68
C PHE A 329 -18.84 5.22 5.77
N ARG A 330 -18.13 4.09 5.87
CA ARG A 330 -18.40 2.91 5.05
C ARG A 330 -19.81 2.37 5.25
N VAL A 331 -20.24 2.27 6.50
CA VAL A 331 -21.60 1.84 6.80
C VAL A 331 -22.61 2.90 6.31
N SER A 332 -22.33 4.19 6.48
CA SER A 332 -23.18 5.26 5.97
C SER A 332 -23.34 5.23 4.45
N ALA A 333 -22.24 5.00 3.71
CA ALA A 333 -22.27 4.88 2.25
C ALA A 333 -23.05 3.64 1.79
N TRP A 334 -22.89 2.52 2.52
CA TRP A 334 -23.69 1.32 2.27
C TRP A 334 -25.17 1.54 2.56
N LEU A 335 -25.51 2.18 3.69
CA LEU A 335 -26.89 2.53 4.06
C LEU A 335 -27.55 3.41 3.02
N GLU A 336 -26.82 4.40 2.48
CA GLU A 336 -27.30 5.26 1.39
C GLU A 336 -27.61 4.45 0.13
N LYS A 337 -26.66 3.59 -0.29
CA LYS A 337 -26.83 2.74 -1.47
C LYS A 337 -28.05 1.82 -1.34
N GLU A 338 -28.29 1.31 -0.13
CA GLU A 338 -29.36 0.37 0.17
C GLU A 338 -30.60 1.05 0.78
N LYS A 339 -30.74 2.38 0.68
CA LYS A 339 -31.83 3.18 1.32
C LYS A 339 -33.24 2.69 0.93
N LEU A 340 -33.39 2.07 -0.24
CA LEU A 340 -34.67 1.53 -0.73
C LEU A 340 -35.07 0.17 -0.13
N LEU A 341 -34.15 -0.54 0.55
CA LEU A 341 -34.52 -1.77 1.27
C LEU A 341 -35.38 -1.45 2.51
N PRO A 342 -36.14 -2.42 3.05
CA PRO A 342 -36.75 -2.24 4.36
C PRO A 342 -35.70 -2.10 5.47
N ALA A 343 -35.93 -1.23 6.45
CA ALA A 343 -35.02 -1.00 7.57
C ALA A 343 -34.66 -2.29 8.33
N LYS A 344 -35.66 -3.15 8.54
CA LYS A 344 -35.49 -4.50 9.14
C LYS A 344 -34.52 -5.37 8.36
N GLU A 345 -34.58 -5.31 7.02
CA GLU A 345 -33.71 -6.10 6.16
C GLU A 345 -32.27 -5.59 6.21
N ARG A 346 -32.07 -4.27 6.12
CA ARG A 346 -30.75 -3.66 6.31
C ARG A 346 -30.15 -4.02 7.68
N CYS A 347 -30.96 -3.97 8.74
CA CYS A 347 -30.53 -4.27 10.11
C CYS A 347 -30.09 -5.73 10.24
N ARG A 348 -30.85 -6.67 9.65
CA ARG A 348 -30.48 -8.08 9.58
C ARG A 348 -29.16 -8.30 8.84
N MET A 349 -28.97 -7.64 7.69
CA MET A 349 -27.75 -7.75 6.89
C MET A 349 -26.51 -7.27 7.66
N LEU A 350 -26.60 -6.12 8.33
CA LEU A 350 -25.50 -5.61 9.15
C LEU A 350 -25.22 -6.52 10.35
N ARG A 351 -26.24 -6.95 11.11
CA ARG A 351 -26.05 -7.83 12.28
C ARG A 351 -25.33 -9.15 11.97
N GLY A 352 -25.56 -9.73 10.79
CA GLY A 352 -24.94 -10.98 10.36
C GLY A 352 -23.44 -10.88 10.04
N CYS A 353 -22.89 -9.68 9.90
CA CYS A 353 -21.52 -9.45 9.40
C CYS A 353 -20.56 -8.80 10.41
N LEU A 354 -21.00 -8.53 11.64
CA LEU A 354 -20.25 -7.71 12.61
C LEU A 354 -19.72 -8.58 13.75
N THR A 355 -18.42 -8.90 13.74
CA THR A 355 -17.79 -9.73 14.77
C THR A 355 -16.68 -9.06 15.61
N PRO A 356 -16.42 -7.74 15.46
CA PRO A 356 -15.90 -6.95 16.59
C PRO A 356 -16.91 -5.90 17.11
N ALA A 357 -16.89 -5.65 18.44
CA ALA A 357 -17.73 -4.65 19.10
C ALA A 357 -17.59 -3.23 18.51
N ASP A 358 -16.40 -2.89 18.02
CA ASP A 358 -16.09 -1.60 17.39
C ASP A 358 -16.88 -1.36 16.10
N MET A 359 -17.17 -2.43 15.33
CA MET A 359 -17.97 -2.29 14.11
C MET A 359 -19.47 -2.09 14.41
N ARG A 360 -19.99 -2.62 15.54
CA ARG A 360 -21.38 -2.35 15.96
C ARG A 360 -21.60 -0.88 16.30
N MET A 361 -20.64 -0.27 17.00
CA MET A 361 -20.68 1.17 17.31
C MET A 361 -20.54 2.03 16.06
N ALA A 362 -19.69 1.63 15.11
CA ALA A 362 -19.61 2.29 13.81
C ALA A 362 -20.93 2.21 13.04
N CYS A 363 -21.58 1.03 13.01
CA CYS A 363 -22.88 0.86 12.37
C CYS A 363 -23.96 1.74 13.01
N ARG A 364 -24.03 1.79 14.34
CA ARG A 364 -24.99 2.65 15.03
C ARG A 364 -24.78 4.13 14.69
N ARG A 365 -23.55 4.64 14.84
CA ARG A 365 -23.22 6.04 14.54
C ARG A 365 -23.53 6.41 13.08
N ALA A 366 -23.24 5.50 12.15
CA ALA A 366 -23.56 5.67 10.74
C ALA A 366 -25.07 5.78 10.50
N TRP A 367 -25.84 4.92 11.16
CA TRP A 367 -27.28 4.88 11.05
C TRP A 367 -27.95 6.11 11.66
N GLU A 368 -27.52 6.53 12.85
CA GLU A 368 -27.96 7.76 13.51
C GLU A 368 -27.69 8.98 12.62
N GLY A 369 -26.49 9.10 12.05
CA GLY A 369 -26.17 10.18 11.11
C GLY A 369 -27.04 10.15 9.85
N LYS A 370 -27.33 8.98 9.30
CA LYS A 370 -28.21 8.87 8.12
C LYS A 370 -29.67 9.22 8.38
N ILE A 371 -30.18 8.93 9.57
CA ILE A 371 -31.52 9.37 9.99
C ILE A 371 -31.63 10.90 9.97
N GLU A 372 -30.56 11.61 10.38
CA GLU A 372 -30.52 13.08 10.34
C GLU A 372 -30.44 13.63 8.91
N ASP A 373 -29.76 12.91 8.00
CA ASP A 373 -29.63 13.26 6.58
C ASP A 373 -30.91 12.98 5.78
N TRP A 374 -31.61 11.88 6.07
CA TRP A 374 -32.80 11.40 5.35
C TRP A 374 -34.09 12.12 5.74
N LYS A 375 -34.05 13.45 5.73
CA LYS A 375 -35.21 14.32 6.04
C LYS A 375 -36.36 14.16 5.05
N ASP A 376 -36.11 13.52 3.93
CA ASP A 376 -37.04 13.24 2.84
C ASP A 376 -37.87 11.96 3.06
N LEU A 377 -37.51 11.11 4.04
CA LEU A 377 -38.28 9.90 4.33
C LEU A 377 -39.56 10.20 5.13
N PRO A 378 -40.66 9.45 4.90
CA PRO A 378 -41.86 9.51 5.73
C PRO A 378 -41.55 9.30 7.22
N LEU A 379 -42.23 10.05 8.10
CA LEU A 379 -42.08 9.97 9.57
C LEU A 379 -42.13 8.53 10.12
N GLN A 380 -43.07 7.71 9.62
CA GLN A 380 -43.20 6.31 10.02
C GLN A 380 -41.96 5.47 9.66
N GLN A 381 -41.32 5.74 8.52
CA GLN A 381 -40.08 5.06 8.14
C GLN A 381 -38.91 5.53 9.02
N LEU A 382 -38.83 6.83 9.33
CA LEU A 382 -37.81 7.38 10.24
C LEU A 382 -37.89 6.80 11.66
N ASP A 383 -39.09 6.56 12.17
CA ASP A 383 -39.28 5.95 13.49
C ASP A 383 -38.86 4.48 13.51
N GLU A 384 -39.07 3.75 12.41
CA GLU A 384 -38.51 2.41 12.23
C GLU A 384 -36.98 2.43 12.17
N GLU A 385 -36.38 3.37 11.42
CA GLU A 385 -34.91 3.52 11.37
C GLU A 385 -34.31 3.75 12.76
N LYS A 386 -34.90 4.65 13.55
CA LYS A 386 -34.45 4.92 14.93
C LYS A 386 -34.50 3.68 15.81
N LYS A 387 -35.57 2.88 15.70
CA LYS A 387 -35.71 1.62 16.44
C LYS A 387 -34.62 0.62 16.05
N PHE A 388 -34.35 0.46 14.75
CA PHE A 388 -33.33 -0.49 14.29
C PHE A 388 -31.90 -0.05 14.58
N ALA A 389 -31.62 1.26 14.58
CA ALA A 389 -30.32 1.80 15.00
C ALA A 389 -30.02 1.47 16.48
N GLN A 390 -31.02 1.57 17.36
CA GLN A 390 -30.89 1.18 18.77
C GLN A 390 -30.68 -0.32 18.94
N ASP A 391 -31.35 -1.12 18.12
CA ASP A 391 -31.26 -2.57 18.15
C ASP A 391 -29.87 -3.08 17.70
N ILE A 392 -29.16 -2.40 16.80
CA ILE A 392 -27.79 -2.77 16.40
C ILE A 392 -26.77 -2.63 17.54
N ALA A 393 -27.05 -1.82 18.55
CA ALA A 393 -26.18 -1.63 19.71
C ALA A 393 -26.36 -2.66 20.83
N LYS A 394 -27.40 -3.50 20.75
CA LYS A 394 -27.59 -4.67 21.63
C LYS A 394 -26.94 -5.88 20.98
#